data_AF-A0A9N8ZIF0-F1
#
_entry.id   AF-A0A9N8ZIF0-F1
#
_cell.length_a   1.000
_cell.length_b   1.000
_cell.length_c   1.000
_cell.angle_alpha   90.00
_cell.angle_beta   90.00
_cell.angle_gamma   90.00
#
_symmetry.space_group_name_H-M   'P 1'
#
loop_
_entity.id
_entity.type
_entity.pdbx_description
1 polymer ?
#
loop_
_entity_poly.entity_id
_entity_poly.type
_entity_poly.pdbx_seq_one_letter_code
_entity_poly.pdbx_strand_id
1 'polypeptide(L)'
;MNDDNKEQFSENKILLVISHPDDECMFFGPTLLSLQNRKNQIHVLCLSIGNESGLGELRKKELERSCITLGIEVGNVYVIDHPLLQDGLNNNWDPSLISDIINDYVTTHRIDTIITFDEKGVSSHPNHIAAFKGAR
;
A
#
# COMPACT_ATOMS: atom_id res chain seq x y z
N MET A 1 5.35 0.49 -46.19
CA MET A 1 5.41 -0.75 -45.41
C MET A 1 5.68 -0.32 -43.99
N ASN A 2 4.67 -0.42 -43.15
CA ASN A 2 4.69 0.06 -41.77
C ASN A 2 5.38 -1.00 -40.92
N ASP A 3 6.42 -0.60 -40.20
CA ASP A 3 6.98 -1.39 -39.10
C ASP A 3 7.22 -0.44 -37.92
N ASP A 4 6.12 0.22 -37.49
CA ASP A 4 6.05 0.90 -36.20
C ASP A 4 5.77 -0.16 -35.11
N ASN A 5 6.75 -1.02 -34.84
CA ASN A 5 6.82 -1.72 -33.56
C ASN A 5 7.28 -0.72 -32.50
N LYS A 6 6.40 0.23 -32.15
CA LYS A 6 6.48 0.89 -30.85
C LYS A 6 6.18 -0.21 -29.83
N GLU A 7 7.18 -0.65 -29.08
CA GLU A 7 6.94 -1.37 -27.84
C GLU A 7 5.90 -0.56 -27.05
N GLN A 8 4.69 -1.11 -26.99
CA GLN A 8 3.61 -0.56 -26.22
C GLN A 8 3.98 -0.84 -24.77
N PHE A 9 4.80 0.03 -24.16
CA PHE A 9 5.03 -0.01 -22.72
C PHE A 9 3.66 0.10 -22.05
N SER A 10 3.16 -1.03 -21.56
CA SER A 10 1.90 -1.10 -20.83
C SER A 10 2.00 -0.25 -19.58
N GLU A 11 0.92 0.44 -19.24
CA GLU A 11 0.82 1.09 -17.93
C GLU A 11 0.99 0.01 -16.86
N ASN A 12 1.99 0.17 -15.98
CA ASN A 12 2.25 -0.80 -14.92
C ASN A 12 1.48 -0.38 -13.67
N LYS A 13 0.61 -1.25 -13.16
CA LYS A 13 -0.17 -0.99 -11.96
C LYS A 13 0.56 -1.52 -10.73
N ILE A 14 0.98 -0.58 -9.89
CA ILE A 14 1.81 -0.86 -8.72
C ILE A 14 0.97 -0.64 -7.47
N LEU A 15 0.85 -1.67 -6.64
CA LEU A 15 0.22 -1.59 -5.33
C LEU A 15 1.30 -1.46 -4.26
N LEU A 16 1.27 -0.36 -3.52
CA LEU A 16 1.99 -0.21 -2.26
C LEU A 16 1.07 -0.68 -1.12
N VAL A 17 1.49 -1.73 -0.40
CA VAL A 17 0.82 -2.23 0.80
C VAL A 17 1.55 -1.73 2.04
N ILE A 18 0.85 -0.97 2.88
CA ILE A 18 1.36 -0.40 4.14
C ILE A 18 0.50 -0.82 5.32
N SER A 19 1.04 -0.69 6.54
CA SER A 19 0.31 -1.08 7.75
C SER A 19 -0.52 0.09 8.29
N HIS A 20 0.03 1.30 8.28
CA HIS A 20 -0.51 2.45 8.97
C HIS A 20 -0.50 3.73 8.13
N PRO A 21 -1.38 4.70 8.44
CA PRO A 21 -1.34 6.04 7.86
C PRO A 21 -0.08 6.82 8.30
N ASP A 22 0.91 6.96 7.42
CA ASP A 22 2.22 7.65 7.55
C ASP A 22 3.35 6.83 6.91
N ASP A 23 3.22 5.50 6.89
CA ASP A 23 4.19 4.57 6.30
C ASP A 23 4.55 4.93 4.85
N GLU A 24 3.58 5.41 4.07
CA GLU A 24 3.76 5.76 2.65
C GLU A 24 4.80 6.86 2.45
N CYS A 25 4.81 7.86 3.35
CA CYS A 25 5.71 9.00 3.25
C CYS A 25 6.95 8.80 4.13
N MET A 26 6.82 8.07 5.25
CA MET A 26 7.92 7.78 6.17
C MET A 26 8.94 6.79 5.59
N PHE A 27 8.46 5.70 4.98
CA PHE A 27 9.32 4.62 4.49
C PHE A 27 9.39 4.55 2.96
N PHE A 28 8.32 4.92 2.27
CA PHE A 28 8.21 4.75 0.82
C PHE A 28 8.23 6.05 0.01
N GLY A 29 8.39 7.22 0.64
CA GLY A 29 8.38 8.53 -0.05
C GLY A 29 9.32 8.60 -1.25
N PRO A 30 10.63 8.30 -1.11
CA PRO A 30 11.56 8.27 -2.24
C PRO A 30 11.18 7.27 -3.33
N THR A 31 10.64 6.10 -2.95
CA THR A 31 10.18 5.07 -3.90
C THR A 31 9.00 5.60 -4.71
N LEU A 32 7.98 6.16 -4.05
CA LEU A 32 6.81 6.73 -4.70
C LEU A 32 7.20 7.83 -5.68
N LEU A 33 8.01 8.80 -5.25
CA LEU A 33 8.50 9.89 -6.11
C LEU A 33 9.30 9.38 -7.32
N SER A 34 10.07 8.30 -7.16
CA SER A 34 10.82 7.68 -8.26
C SER A 34 9.90 7.00 -9.29
N LEU A 35 8.80 6.42 -8.83
CA LEU A 35 7.85 5.68 -9.66
C LEU A 35 6.90 6.59 -10.46
N GLN A 36 6.66 7.83 -10.02
CA GLN A 36 5.77 8.78 -10.70
C GLN A 36 6.25 9.19 -12.11
N ASN A 37 7.55 9.20 -12.36
CA ASN A 37 8.12 9.62 -13.66
C ASN A 37 8.06 8.54 -14.74
N ARG A 38 7.51 7.38 -14.41
CA ARG A 38 7.30 6.24 -15.31
C ARG A 38 5.79 6.13 -15.53
N LYS A 39 5.31 5.54 -16.62
CA LYS A 39 3.87 5.37 -16.92
C LYS A 39 3.17 4.39 -15.96
N ASN A 40 3.38 4.57 -14.67
CA ASN A 40 2.90 3.70 -13.60
C ASN A 40 1.61 4.28 -13.02
N GLN A 41 0.64 3.42 -12.78
CA GLN A 41 -0.52 3.76 -11.97
C GLN A 41 -0.26 3.21 -10.56
N ILE A 42 -0.12 4.11 -9.60
CA ILE A 42 0.18 3.75 -8.21
C ILE A 42 -1.13 3.65 -7.43
N HIS A 43 -1.26 2.56 -6.68
CA HIS A 43 -2.30 2.27 -5.70
C HIS A 43 -1.68 2.17 -4.31
N VAL A 44 -2.42 2.58 -3.29
CA VAL A 44 -2.03 2.43 -1.88
C VAL A 44 -3.12 1.67 -1.15
N LEU A 45 -2.75 0.57 -0.52
CA LEU A 45 -3.60 -0.22 0.36
C LEU A 45 -3.02 -0.16 1.77
N CYS A 46 -3.69 0.56 2.66
CA CYS A 46 -3.34 0.67 4.06
C CYS A 46 -4.19 -0.32 4.87
N LEU A 47 -3.54 -1.25 5.57
CA LEU A 47 -4.18 -2.38 6.24
C LEU A 47 -4.91 -2.00 7.55
N SER A 48 -4.70 -0.79 8.06
CA SER A 48 -5.35 -0.27 9.26
C SER A 48 -5.58 1.23 9.18
N ILE A 49 -6.59 1.73 9.90
CA ILE A 49 -6.79 3.16 10.11
C ILE A 49 -5.80 3.78 11.13
N GLY A 50 -4.91 2.97 11.76
CA GLY A 50 -3.90 3.50 12.69
C GLY A 50 -4.50 4.04 14.00
N ASN A 51 -5.53 3.37 14.52
CA ASN A 51 -6.40 3.90 15.59
C ASN A 51 -5.93 3.60 17.02
N GLU A 52 -4.65 3.25 17.25
CA GLU A 52 -4.16 2.93 18.60
C GLU A 52 -4.38 4.11 19.59
N SER A 53 -4.25 5.34 19.10
CA SER A 53 -4.49 6.58 19.88
C SER A 53 -5.93 7.12 19.78
N GLY A 54 -6.87 6.39 19.17
CA GLY A 54 -8.25 6.85 18.96
C GLY A 54 -8.43 7.91 17.87
N LEU A 55 -7.42 8.08 16.99
CA LEU A 55 -7.37 9.10 15.94
C LEU A 55 -7.55 8.56 14.51
N GLY A 56 -8.03 7.33 14.34
CA GLY A 56 -7.97 6.62 13.05
C GLY A 56 -8.70 7.32 11.91
N GLU A 57 -9.87 7.93 12.18
CA GLU A 57 -10.61 8.72 11.18
C GLU A 57 -9.88 9.98 10.73
N LEU A 58 -9.10 10.59 11.63
CA LEU A 58 -8.25 11.73 11.28
C LEU A 58 -7.06 11.25 10.45
N ARG A 59 -6.38 10.19 10.91
CA ARG A 59 -5.21 9.61 10.26
C ARG A 59 -5.51 9.09 8.85
N LYS A 60 -6.69 8.51 8.62
CA LYS A 60 -7.17 8.15 7.27
C LYS A 60 -7.18 9.35 6.33
N LYS A 61 -7.73 10.48 6.77
CA LYS A 61 -7.78 11.73 5.98
C LYS A 61 -6.38 12.31 5.75
N GLU A 62 -5.49 12.16 6.72
CA GLU A 62 -4.08 12.56 6.60
C GLU A 62 -3.36 11.73 5.53
N LEU A 63 -3.53 10.40 5.53
CA LEU A 63 -3.00 9.50 4.50
C LEU A 63 -3.52 9.85 3.10
N GLU A 64 -4.82 10.07 2.94
CA GLU A 64 -5.40 10.49 1.66
C GLU A 64 -4.72 11.77 1.14
N ARG A 65 -4.55 12.79 2.00
CA ARG A 65 -3.87 14.04 1.64
C ARG A 65 -2.38 13.85 1.35
N SER A 66 -1.71 12.99 2.11
CA SER A 66 -0.31 12.65 1.91
C SER A 66 -0.10 11.99 0.54
N CYS A 67 -0.93 10.99 0.21
CA CYS A 67 -0.92 10.32 -1.09
C CYS A 67 -1.17 11.27 -2.26
N ILE A 68 -2.14 12.19 -2.13
CA ILE A 68 -2.39 13.23 -3.14
C ILE A 68 -1.16 14.12 -3.32
N THR A 69 -0.48 14.48 -2.23
CA THR A 69 0.75 15.29 -2.28
C THR A 69 1.90 14.53 -2.97
N LEU A 70 1.93 13.21 -2.80
CA LEU A 70 2.82 12.29 -3.51
C LEU A 70 2.29 11.92 -4.92
N GLY A 71 1.31 12.68 -5.44
CA GLY A 71 0.69 12.58 -6.77
C GLY A 71 0.04 11.24 -7.07
N ILE A 72 -0.55 10.60 -6.06
CA ILE A 72 -1.40 9.43 -6.17
C ILE A 72 -2.86 9.91 -6.20
N GLU A 73 -3.65 9.41 -7.14
CA GLU A 73 -5.07 9.75 -7.19
C GLU A 73 -5.79 9.21 -5.96
N VAL A 74 -6.67 10.02 -5.35
CA VAL A 74 -7.40 9.61 -4.13
C VAL A 74 -8.24 8.34 -4.34
N GLY A 75 -8.75 8.13 -5.56
CA GLY A 75 -9.47 6.92 -5.92
C GLY A 75 -8.62 5.65 -5.91
N ASN A 76 -7.29 5.77 -5.85
CA ASN A 76 -6.35 4.67 -5.76
C ASN A 76 -5.81 4.47 -4.33
N VAL A 77 -6.36 5.17 -3.33
CA VAL A 77 -5.99 5.06 -1.91
C VAL A 77 -7.10 4.37 -1.14
N TYR A 78 -6.79 3.23 -0.53
CA TYR A 78 -7.75 2.39 0.17
C TYR A 78 -7.24 2.10 1.57
N VAL A 79 -8.10 2.32 2.56
CA VAL A 79 -7.79 2.14 3.97
C VAL A 79 -8.76 1.12 4.56
N ILE A 80 -8.21 0.02 5.07
CA ILE A 80 -8.95 -1.06 5.70
C ILE A 80 -9.23 -0.68 7.15
N ASP A 81 -10.49 -0.84 7.55
CA ASP A 81 -10.89 -0.83 8.96
C ASP A 81 -11.49 -2.20 9.28
N HIS A 82 -10.61 -3.14 9.66
CA HIS A 82 -10.98 -4.51 9.96
C HIS A 82 -10.75 -4.81 11.44
N PRO A 83 -11.69 -5.44 12.17
CA PRO A 83 -11.55 -5.70 13.60
C PRO A 83 -10.31 -6.53 13.99
N LEU A 84 -9.80 -7.35 13.06
CA LEU A 84 -8.60 -8.17 13.26
C LEU A 84 -7.28 -7.51 12.82
N LEU A 85 -7.34 -6.33 12.17
CA LEU A 85 -6.16 -5.59 11.70
C LEU A 85 -6.05 -4.23 12.41
N GLN A 86 -6.31 -4.23 13.72
CA GLN A 86 -6.20 -3.01 14.53
C GLN A 86 -4.74 -2.71 14.87
N ASP A 87 -4.39 -1.43 14.86
CA ASP A 87 -3.06 -0.94 15.21
C ASP A 87 -2.68 -1.25 16.67
N GLY A 88 -1.40 -1.52 16.91
CA GLY A 88 -0.82 -1.73 18.24
C GLY A 88 0.17 -2.89 18.32
N LEU A 89 1.18 -2.75 19.19
CA LEU A 89 2.30 -3.71 19.33
C LEU A 89 1.91 -5.10 19.83
N ASN A 90 0.74 -5.22 20.46
CA ASN A 90 0.24 -6.49 21.01
C ASN A 90 -0.79 -7.18 20.10
N ASN A 91 -1.12 -6.57 18.97
CA ASN A 91 -2.10 -7.12 18.03
C ASN A 91 -1.39 -8.02 17.03
N ASN A 92 -1.78 -9.29 17.00
CA ASN A 92 -1.24 -10.25 16.05
C ASN A 92 -2.11 -10.27 14.79
N TRP A 93 -1.61 -9.65 13.74
CA TRP A 93 -2.28 -9.70 12.43
C TRP A 93 -2.02 -11.05 11.77
N ASP A 94 -3.09 -11.69 11.29
CA ASP A 94 -3.01 -12.95 10.55
C ASP A 94 -2.55 -12.70 9.11
N PRO A 95 -1.38 -13.21 8.69
CA PRO A 95 -0.91 -13.06 7.31
C PRO A 95 -1.84 -13.67 6.27
N SER A 96 -2.61 -14.71 6.61
CA SER A 96 -3.57 -15.31 5.67
C SER A 96 -4.71 -14.35 5.35
N LEU A 97 -5.27 -13.67 6.36
CA LEU A 97 -6.26 -12.62 6.16
C LEU A 97 -5.71 -11.46 5.31
N ILE A 98 -4.46 -11.05 5.56
CA ILE A 98 -3.81 -10.00 4.75
C ILE A 98 -3.66 -10.47 3.29
N SER A 99 -3.26 -11.72 3.08
CA SER A 99 -3.13 -12.31 1.74
C SER A 99 -4.45 -12.31 0.98
N ASP A 100 -5.55 -12.68 1.63
CA ASP A 100 -6.89 -12.64 1.03
C ASP A 100 -7.29 -11.21 0.63
N ILE A 101 -7.09 -10.22 1.52
CA ILE A 101 -7.38 -8.81 1.24
C ILE A 101 -6.53 -8.29 0.07
N ILE A 102 -5.23 -8.61 0.04
CA ILE A 102 -4.34 -8.22 -1.04
C ILE A 102 -4.77 -8.88 -2.34
N ASN A 103 -5.09 -10.18 -2.33
CA ASN A 103 -5.51 -10.92 -3.52
C ASN A 103 -6.82 -10.36 -4.10
N ASP A 104 -7.80 -10.06 -3.27
CA ASP A 104 -9.05 -9.42 -3.70
C ASP A 104 -8.77 -8.06 -4.35
N TYR A 105 -7.88 -7.26 -3.76
CA TYR A 105 -7.49 -5.97 -4.33
C TYR A 105 -6.77 -6.13 -5.67
N VAL A 106 -5.78 -7.02 -5.73
CA VAL A 106 -4.94 -7.30 -6.91
C VAL A 106 -5.80 -7.77 -8.08
N THR A 107 -6.70 -8.72 -7.85
CA THR A 107 -7.58 -9.26 -8.88
C THR A 107 -8.58 -8.21 -9.38
N THR A 108 -9.15 -7.41 -8.48
CA THR A 108 -10.11 -6.35 -8.82
C THR A 108 -9.48 -5.24 -9.66
N HIS A 109 -8.27 -4.80 -9.30
CA HIS A 109 -7.63 -3.64 -9.93
C HIS A 109 -6.64 -4.02 -11.05
N ARG A 110 -6.38 -5.33 -11.22
CA ARG A 110 -5.40 -5.91 -12.15
C ARG A 110 -3.98 -5.38 -11.86
N ILE A 111 -3.58 -5.49 -10.60
CA ILE A 111 -2.25 -5.07 -10.15
C ILE A 111 -1.18 -5.99 -10.73
N ASP A 112 -0.10 -5.40 -11.23
CA ASP A 112 1.04 -6.11 -11.83
C ASP A 112 2.19 -6.27 -10.83
N THR A 113 2.36 -5.32 -9.91
CA THR A 113 3.49 -5.29 -8.97
C THR A 113 3.01 -4.93 -7.56
N ILE A 114 3.49 -5.66 -6.56
CA ILE A 114 3.27 -5.35 -5.14
C ILE A 114 4.59 -4.87 -4.53
N ILE A 115 4.52 -3.77 -3.77
CA ILE A 115 5.61 -3.26 -2.95
C ILE A 115 5.12 -3.25 -1.50
N THR A 116 5.95 -3.72 -0.57
CA THR A 116 5.68 -3.62 0.86
C THR A 116 7.00 -3.61 1.64
N PHE A 117 6.94 -3.75 2.97
CA PHE A 117 8.10 -3.82 3.86
C PHE A 117 9.02 -5.00 3.55
N ASP A 118 10.20 -5.01 4.17
CA ASP A 118 11.07 -6.18 4.17
C ASP A 118 10.65 -7.22 5.24
N GLU A 119 11.36 -8.34 5.29
CA GLU A 119 11.10 -9.43 6.23
C GLU A 119 11.21 -9.04 7.71
N LYS A 120 11.86 -7.90 8.01
CA LYS A 120 12.07 -7.37 9.35
C LYS A 120 11.08 -6.25 9.67
N GLY A 121 10.17 -5.92 8.76
CA GLY A 121 9.18 -4.85 8.96
C GLY A 121 9.80 -3.47 9.12
N VAL A 122 10.99 -3.24 8.56
CA VAL A 122 11.82 -2.01 8.68
C VAL A 122 12.28 -1.70 10.11
N SER A 123 11.33 -1.51 11.04
CA SER A 123 11.54 -1.15 12.45
C SER A 123 11.28 -2.30 13.43
N SER A 124 11.05 -3.52 12.92
CA SER A 124 10.58 -4.68 13.71
C SER A 124 9.17 -4.54 14.29
N HIS A 125 8.36 -3.62 13.78
CA HIS A 125 6.96 -3.51 14.15
C HIS A 125 6.19 -4.78 13.70
N PRO A 126 5.40 -5.44 14.56
CA PRO A 126 4.72 -6.70 14.24
C PRO A 126 3.77 -6.58 13.03
N ASN A 127 3.02 -5.48 12.94
CA ASN A 127 2.10 -5.24 11.81
C ASN A 127 2.85 -5.17 10.47
N HIS A 128 4.04 -4.56 10.43
CA HIS A 128 4.85 -4.46 9.20
C HIS A 128 5.38 -5.83 8.77
N ILE A 129 5.80 -6.65 9.75
CA ILE A 129 6.22 -8.04 9.50
C ILE A 129 5.04 -8.87 8.99
N ALA A 130 3.83 -8.68 9.55
CA ALA A 130 2.63 -9.37 9.09
C ALA A 130 2.24 -8.94 7.66
N ALA A 131 2.34 -7.65 7.34
CA ALA A 131 2.13 -7.12 5.99
C ALA A 131 3.10 -7.77 4.97
N PHE A 132 4.40 -7.86 5.29
CA PHE A 132 5.36 -8.59 4.47
C PHE A 132 4.98 -10.06 4.28
N LYS A 133 4.59 -10.75 5.36
CA LYS A 133 4.20 -12.17 5.30
C LYS A 133 2.94 -12.42 4.47
N GLY A 134 1.96 -11.50 4.52
CA GLY A 134 0.72 -11.63 3.76
C GLY A 134 0.86 -11.27 2.28
N ALA A 135 1.83 -10.42 1.94
CA ALA A 135 2.11 -10.04 0.55
C ALA A 135 2.99 -11.04 -0.22
N ARG A 136 3.61 -12.00 0.47
CA ARG A 136 4.52 -13.00 -0.10
C ARG A 136 3.78 -14.25 -0.58
#